data_AF-A0A1B8ZCC2-F1
#
_entry.id   AF-A0A1B8ZCC2-F1
#
_cell.length_a   1.000
_cell.length_b   1.000
_cell.length_c   1.000
_cell.angle_alpha   90.00
_cell.angle_beta   90.00
_cell.angle_gamma   90.00
#
_symmetry.space_group_name_H-M   'P 1'
#
loop_
_entity.id
_entity.type
_entity.pdbx_description
1 polymer ?
#
loop_
_entity_poly.entity_id
_entity_poly.type
_entity_poly.pdbx_seq_one_letter_code
_entity_poly.pdbx_strand_id
1 'polypeptide(L)'
;MKIIKYILAILFLLNISCCVNQNKKDEEQIKTTVQKFWKTIKDDDSESYKNLFDNNETFFGGIQADFYFLRKNYDKINPNDILVKNIKIKDTTVLFTENKQKYVQYVIKKENDSNNLKKPLIITLMFYKPVGYNKIFNAAPLKNHIGWDK
;
A
#
# COMPACT_ATOMS: atom_id res chain seq x y z
N MET A 1 -9.53 -0.34 54.51
CA MET A 1 -8.82 -1.28 53.60
C MET A 1 -9.66 -1.77 52.40
N LYS A 2 -10.96 -2.06 52.53
CA LYS A 2 -11.77 -2.60 51.41
C LYS A 2 -11.86 -1.66 50.20
N ILE A 3 -12.10 -0.36 50.42
CA ILE A 3 -12.24 0.66 49.35
C ILE A 3 -10.95 0.79 48.51
N ILE A 4 -9.78 0.80 49.16
CA ILE A 4 -8.47 0.88 48.49
C ILE A 4 -8.23 -0.34 47.58
N LYS A 5 -8.67 -1.54 48.00
CA LYS A 5 -8.60 -2.77 47.17
C LYS A 5 -9.47 -2.66 45.91
N TYR A 6 -10.67 -2.06 45.99
CA TYR A 6 -11.53 -1.89 44.82
C TYR A 6 -10.97 -0.85 43.83
N ILE A 7 -10.39 0.25 44.32
CA ILE A 7 -9.74 1.27 43.47
C ILE A 7 -8.55 0.68 42.72
N LEU A 8 -7.70 -0.10 43.41
CA LEU A 8 -6.57 -0.81 42.78
C LEU A 8 -7.04 -1.83 41.74
N ALA A 9 -8.13 -2.56 41.99
CA ALA A 9 -8.69 -3.51 41.03
C ALA A 9 -9.25 -2.82 39.77
N ILE A 10 -9.91 -1.67 39.92
CA ILE A 10 -10.43 -0.87 38.80
C ILE A 10 -9.27 -0.27 37.98
N LEU A 11 -8.22 0.23 38.63
CA LEU A 11 -7.00 0.70 37.97
C LEU A 11 -6.27 -0.42 37.21
N PHE A 12 -6.26 -1.65 37.74
CA PHE A 12 -5.68 -2.79 37.05
C PHE A 12 -6.49 -3.19 35.82
N LEU A 13 -7.82 -3.12 35.87
CA LEU A 13 -8.72 -3.40 34.75
C LEU A 13 -8.63 -2.35 33.63
N LEU A 14 -8.43 -1.07 33.97
CA LEU A 14 -8.25 0.02 32.99
C LEU A 14 -6.90 -0.03 32.25
N ASN A 15 -5.89 -0.72 32.81
CA ASN A 15 -4.59 -0.92 32.15
C ASN A 15 -4.61 -2.00 31.06
N ILE A 16 -5.62 -2.88 31.03
CA ILE A 16 -5.73 -3.98 30.05
C ILE A 16 -6.35 -3.49 28.73
N SER A 17 -7.06 -2.36 28.74
CA SER A 17 -7.76 -1.81 27.57
C SER A 17 -6.90 -1.02 26.57
N CYS A 18 -5.60 -0.83 26.82
CA CYS A 18 -4.75 0.02 25.96
C CYS A 18 -3.68 -0.73 25.15
N CYS A 19 -3.82 -2.06 24.96
CA CYS A 19 -3.08 -2.75 23.91
C CYS A 19 -3.80 -2.54 22.56
N VAL A 20 -3.72 -1.32 22.01
CA VAL A 20 -4.03 -1.10 20.60
C VAL A 20 -3.16 -2.07 19.81
N ASN A 21 -3.78 -3.00 19.08
CA ASN A 21 -3.05 -3.94 18.26
C ASN A 21 -2.27 -3.16 17.20
N GLN A 22 -0.97 -2.95 17.44
CA GLN A 22 -0.10 -2.16 16.57
C GLN A 22 -0.15 -2.66 15.13
N ASN A 23 -0.26 -3.98 14.93
CA ASN A 23 -0.38 -4.56 13.59
C ASN A 23 -1.67 -4.11 12.88
N LYS A 24 -2.78 -3.96 13.60
CA LYS A 24 -4.04 -3.45 13.03
C LYS A 24 -3.90 -1.99 12.61
N LYS A 25 -3.30 -1.15 13.46
CA LYS A 25 -3.02 0.27 13.15
C LYS A 25 -2.10 0.41 11.93
N ASP A 26 -1.08 -0.42 11.88
CA ASP A 26 -0.13 -0.48 10.77
C ASP A 26 -0.84 -0.85 9.46
N GLU A 27 -1.70 -1.87 9.47
CA GLU A 27 -2.50 -2.26 8.31
C GLU A 27 -3.51 -1.21 7.87
N GLU A 28 -4.14 -0.49 8.81
CA GLU A 28 -5.05 0.63 8.50
C GLU A 28 -4.33 1.79 7.82
N GLN A 29 -3.10 2.12 8.25
CA GLN A 29 -2.28 3.11 7.57
C GLN A 29 -1.92 2.67 6.15
N ILE A 30 -1.48 1.42 5.97
CA ILE A 30 -1.17 0.88 4.64
C ILE A 30 -2.40 0.95 3.73
N LYS A 31 -3.57 0.50 4.20
CA LYS A 31 -4.82 0.56 3.43
C LYS A 31 -5.15 2.00 3.02
N THR A 32 -5.01 2.95 3.95
CA THR A 32 -5.25 4.37 3.68
C THR A 32 -4.31 4.90 2.59
N THR A 33 -3.02 4.56 2.66
CA THR A 33 -2.03 4.97 1.65
C THR A 33 -2.33 4.38 0.28
N VAL A 34 -2.71 3.10 0.22
CA VAL A 34 -3.09 2.41 -1.03
C VAL A 34 -4.38 2.97 -1.61
N GLN A 35 -5.36 3.33 -0.77
CA GLN A 35 -6.58 4.01 -1.22
C GLN A 35 -6.26 5.38 -1.81
N LYS A 36 -5.38 6.16 -1.15
CA LYS A 36 -4.90 7.45 -1.68
C LYS A 36 -4.20 7.27 -3.02
N PHE A 37 -3.30 6.30 -3.14
CA PHE A 37 -2.60 5.97 -4.39
C PHE A 37 -3.58 5.79 -5.56
N TRP A 38 -4.61 4.96 -5.37
CA TRP A 38 -5.60 4.74 -6.42
C TRP A 38 -6.51 5.94 -6.67
N LYS A 39 -6.86 6.69 -5.62
CA LYS A 39 -7.66 7.91 -5.71
C LYS A 39 -6.93 8.99 -6.51
N THR A 40 -5.66 9.24 -6.22
CA THR A 40 -4.87 10.26 -6.92
C THR A 40 -4.72 9.94 -8.41
N ILE A 41 -4.61 8.66 -8.79
CA ILE A 41 -4.61 8.26 -10.19
C ILE A 41 -5.99 8.50 -10.82
N LYS A 42 -7.08 8.16 -10.13
CA LYS A 42 -8.45 8.35 -10.62
C LYS A 42 -8.78 9.82 -10.86
N ASP A 43 -8.37 10.68 -9.92
CA ASP A 43 -8.67 12.10 -9.89
C ASP A 43 -7.69 12.96 -10.71
N ASP A 44 -6.71 12.32 -11.38
CA ASP A 44 -5.65 13.00 -12.13
C ASP A 44 -4.77 13.94 -11.27
N ASP A 45 -4.59 13.61 -9.99
CA ASP A 45 -3.81 14.38 -9.03
C ASP A 45 -2.36 13.85 -8.94
N SER A 46 -1.55 14.25 -9.93
CA SER A 46 -0.15 13.82 -10.03
C SER A 46 0.74 14.31 -8.89
N GLU A 47 0.44 15.45 -8.29
CA GLU A 47 1.24 16.02 -7.19
C GLU A 47 1.02 15.23 -5.90
N SER A 48 -0.24 14.98 -5.53
CA SER A 48 -0.54 14.13 -4.38
C SER A 48 -0.03 12.71 -4.59
N TYR A 49 -0.13 12.17 -5.82
CA TYR A 49 0.45 10.86 -6.16
C TYR A 49 1.95 10.82 -5.87
N LYS A 50 2.71 11.81 -6.39
CA LYS A 50 4.15 11.94 -6.15
C LYS A 50 4.47 11.98 -4.65
N ASN A 51 3.69 12.74 -3.88
CA ASN A 51 3.89 12.93 -2.45
C ASN A 51 3.65 11.66 -1.62
N LEU A 52 3.09 10.58 -2.20
CA LEU A 52 2.99 9.29 -1.53
C LEU A 52 4.32 8.53 -1.50
N PHE A 53 5.31 8.89 -2.31
CA PHE A 53 6.60 8.20 -2.37
C PHE A 53 7.63 8.88 -1.45
N ASP A 54 8.45 8.05 -0.81
CA ASP A 54 9.52 8.49 0.09
C ASP A 54 10.61 9.27 -0.65
N ASN A 55 11.20 8.67 -1.68
CA ASN A 55 12.28 9.28 -2.48
C ASN A 55 11.77 10.01 -3.73
N ASN A 56 10.70 10.79 -3.58
CA ASN A 56 10.01 11.37 -4.75
C ASN A 56 10.84 12.41 -5.52
N GLU A 57 11.78 13.09 -4.87
CA GLU A 57 12.65 14.09 -5.50
C GLU A 57 13.66 13.43 -6.45
N THR A 58 14.26 12.32 -6.03
CA THR A 58 15.29 11.61 -6.81
C THR A 58 14.70 10.85 -8.00
N PHE A 59 13.49 10.31 -7.87
CA PHE A 59 12.88 9.44 -8.87
C PHE A 59 11.69 10.08 -9.60
N PHE A 60 11.62 11.41 -9.60
CA PHE A 60 10.49 12.18 -10.14
C PHE A 60 10.04 11.70 -11.54
N GLY A 61 10.97 11.58 -12.49
CA GLY A 61 10.64 11.18 -13.86
C GLY A 61 10.02 9.79 -13.96
N GLY A 62 10.51 8.82 -13.18
CA GLY A 62 9.96 7.46 -13.16
C GLY A 62 8.58 7.41 -12.53
N ILE A 63 8.41 8.09 -11.38
CA ILE A 63 7.13 8.18 -10.68
C ILE A 63 6.08 8.84 -11.58
N GLN A 64 6.44 9.89 -12.31
CA GLN A 64 5.55 10.59 -13.21
C GLN A 64 5.17 9.74 -14.43
N ALA A 65 6.12 8.98 -15.00
CA ALA A 65 5.84 8.04 -16.09
C ALA A 65 4.85 6.94 -15.65
N ASP A 66 5.06 6.38 -14.45
CA ASP A 66 4.17 5.37 -13.87
C ASP A 66 2.76 5.94 -13.64
N PHE A 67 2.65 7.17 -13.13
CA PHE A 67 1.37 7.87 -12.97
C PHE A 67 0.59 7.96 -14.29
N TYR A 68 1.23 8.47 -15.35
CA TYR A 68 0.55 8.64 -16.65
C TYR A 68 0.11 7.30 -17.26
N PHE A 69 0.93 6.26 -17.14
CA PHE A 69 0.57 4.91 -17.59
C PHE A 69 -0.68 4.40 -16.86
N LEU A 70 -0.71 4.49 -15.53
CA LEU A 70 -1.83 4.04 -14.71
C LEU A 70 -3.09 4.85 -14.99
N ARG A 71 -2.95 6.18 -15.11
CA ARG A 71 -4.06 7.10 -15.42
C ARG A 71 -4.71 6.77 -16.76
N LYS A 72 -3.91 6.62 -17.81
CA LYS A 72 -4.36 6.29 -19.18
C LYS A 72 -5.10 4.95 -19.23
N ASN A 73 -4.75 4.00 -18.35
CA ASN A 73 -5.27 2.64 -18.35
C ASN A 73 -6.15 2.32 -17.14
N TYR A 74 -6.59 3.33 -16.37
CA TYR A 74 -7.22 3.14 -15.06
C TYR A 74 -8.41 2.19 -15.12
N ASP A 75 -9.35 2.42 -16.04
CA ASP A 75 -10.59 1.63 -16.12
C ASP A 75 -10.32 0.16 -16.51
N LYS A 76 -9.23 -0.10 -17.24
CA LYS A 76 -8.80 -1.47 -17.59
C LYS A 76 -8.09 -2.16 -16.44
N ILE A 77 -7.32 -1.39 -15.66
CA ILE A 77 -6.50 -1.89 -14.55
C ILE A 77 -7.34 -2.12 -13.30
N ASN A 78 -8.24 -1.19 -12.99
CA ASN A 78 -9.03 -1.14 -11.77
C ASN A 78 -10.53 -0.93 -12.08
N PRO A 79 -11.16 -1.81 -12.87
CA PRO A 79 -12.57 -1.69 -13.21
C PRO A 79 -13.42 -1.70 -11.94
N ASN A 80 -14.36 -0.75 -11.84
CA ASN A 80 -15.26 -0.60 -10.68
C ASN A 80 -14.54 -0.53 -9.32
N ASP A 81 -13.32 0.01 -9.30
CA ASP A 81 -12.46 0.13 -8.12
C ASP A 81 -12.15 -1.22 -7.43
N ILE A 82 -12.12 -2.32 -8.18
CA ILE A 82 -11.95 -3.68 -7.62
C ILE A 82 -10.64 -3.87 -6.86
N LEU A 83 -9.55 -3.24 -7.28
CA LEU A 83 -8.24 -3.31 -6.61
C LEU A 83 -8.26 -2.54 -5.29
N VAL A 84 -8.98 -1.42 -5.23
CA VAL A 84 -9.17 -0.63 -4.00
C VAL A 84 -9.99 -1.40 -2.96
N LYS A 85 -10.99 -2.16 -3.42
CA LYS A 85 -11.85 -2.98 -2.55
C LYS A 85 -11.14 -4.22 -2.01
N ASN A 86 -10.11 -4.71 -2.71
CA ASN A 86 -9.45 -5.99 -2.42
C ASN A 86 -7.97 -5.85 -2.02
N ILE A 87 -7.67 -4.89 -1.13
CA ILE A 87 -6.31 -4.67 -0.64
C ILE A 87 -5.87 -5.85 0.24
N LYS A 88 -4.83 -6.56 -0.20
CA LYS A 88 -4.18 -7.64 0.57
C LYS A 88 -2.78 -7.24 0.96
N ILE A 89 -2.55 -7.11 2.27
CA ILE A 89 -1.25 -6.79 2.86
C ILE A 89 -0.51 -8.10 3.13
N LYS A 90 0.76 -8.15 2.76
CA LYS A 90 1.64 -9.30 2.97
C LYS A 90 2.93 -8.83 3.62
N ASP A 91 3.50 -9.63 4.50
CA ASP A 91 4.83 -9.39 5.06
C ASP A 91 5.91 -9.91 4.08
N THR A 92 7.07 -9.26 4.05
CA THR A 92 8.25 -9.80 3.36
C THR A 92 8.89 -10.91 4.19
N THR A 93 9.63 -11.81 3.54
CA THR A 93 10.31 -12.94 4.19
C THR A 93 11.61 -12.54 4.92
N VAL A 94 11.79 -11.27 5.25
CA VAL A 94 13.03 -10.78 5.86
C VAL A 94 13.13 -11.25 7.31
N LEU A 95 14.22 -11.96 7.62
CA LEU A 95 14.47 -12.58 8.92
C LEU A 95 14.63 -11.58 10.06
N PHE A 96 15.16 -10.38 9.78
CA PHE A 96 15.39 -9.35 10.80
C PHE A 96 14.12 -8.52 11.03
N THR A 97 13.63 -8.51 12.26
CA THR A 97 12.41 -7.78 12.69
C THR A 97 12.45 -6.29 12.38
N GLU A 98 13.64 -5.70 12.38
CA GLU A 98 13.92 -4.29 12.13
C GLU A 98 13.74 -3.93 10.64
N ASN A 99 13.95 -4.92 9.76
CA ASN A 99 13.84 -4.80 8.32
C ASN A 99 12.53 -5.39 7.77
N LYS A 100 11.57 -5.73 8.64
CA LYS A 100 10.27 -6.25 8.21
C LYS A 100 9.56 -5.18 7.38
N GLN A 101 9.32 -5.52 6.13
CA GLN A 101 8.57 -4.71 5.20
C GLN A 101 7.22 -5.37 4.98
N LYS A 102 6.23 -4.54 4.68
CA LYS A 102 4.91 -5.00 4.22
C LYS A 102 4.74 -4.57 2.78
N TYR A 103 3.92 -5.29 2.02
CA TYR A 103 3.61 -4.89 0.66
C TYR A 103 2.18 -5.22 0.29
N VAL A 104 1.68 -4.46 -0.68
CA VAL A 104 0.45 -4.75 -1.41
C VAL A 104 0.84 -5.00 -2.86
N GLN A 105 0.40 -6.12 -3.41
CA GLN A 105 0.70 -6.49 -4.79
C GLN A 105 -0.55 -6.84 -5.57
N TYR A 106 -0.65 -6.28 -6.76
CA TYR A 106 -1.65 -6.60 -7.76
C TYR A 106 -0.98 -7.29 -8.95
N VAL A 107 -1.60 -8.36 -9.44
CA VAL A 107 -1.17 -9.08 -10.65
C VAL A 107 -2.35 -9.04 -11.62
N ILE A 108 -2.23 -8.21 -12.65
CA ILE A 108 -3.30 -7.94 -13.60
C ILE A 108 -2.95 -8.66 -14.90
N LYS A 109 -3.70 -9.72 -15.18
CA LYS A 109 -3.61 -10.45 -16.44
C LYS A 109 -4.39 -9.67 -17.52
N LYS A 110 -3.91 -9.71 -18.76
CA LYS A 110 -4.65 -9.15 -19.89
C LYS A 110 -5.68 -10.17 -20.35
N GLU A 111 -6.95 -9.81 -20.32
CA GLU A 111 -8.00 -10.62 -20.94
C GLU A 111 -7.71 -10.69 -22.46
N ASN A 112 -7.78 -11.91 -23.03
CA ASN A 112 -7.45 -12.26 -24.43
C ASN A 112 -5.98 -12.50 -24.80
N ASP A 113 -5.08 -12.73 -23.85
CA ASP A 113 -3.75 -13.29 -24.16
C ASP A 113 -3.77 -14.83 -24.21
N SER A 114 -4.46 -15.38 -25.21
CA SER A 114 -4.60 -16.83 -25.41
C SER A 114 -3.26 -17.56 -25.62
N ASN A 115 -2.20 -16.83 -26.01
CA ASN A 115 -0.88 -17.39 -26.26
C ASN A 115 0.15 -17.10 -25.13
N ASN A 116 -0.27 -16.47 -24.02
CA ASN A 116 0.61 -16.04 -22.91
C ASN A 116 1.84 -15.21 -23.34
N LEU A 117 1.75 -14.48 -24.45
CA LEU A 117 2.87 -13.71 -24.99
C LEU A 117 3.09 -12.40 -24.20
N LYS A 118 2.08 -11.92 -23.49
CA LYS A 118 2.10 -10.68 -22.72
C LYS A 118 2.23 -10.99 -21.23
N LYS A 119 3.34 -10.55 -20.64
CA LYS A 119 3.56 -10.67 -19.20
C LYS A 119 2.49 -9.88 -18.44
N PRO A 120 1.99 -10.39 -17.30
CA PRO A 120 1.02 -9.66 -16.49
C PRO A 120 1.63 -8.35 -15.96
N LEU A 121 0.81 -7.31 -15.89
CA LEU A 121 1.19 -6.08 -15.18
C LEU A 121 1.25 -6.40 -13.69
N ILE A 122 2.39 -6.12 -13.07
CA ILE A 122 2.57 -6.30 -11.63
C ILE A 122 2.77 -4.94 -11.01
N ILE A 123 1.93 -4.61 -10.03
CA ILE A 123 2.01 -3.39 -9.25
C ILE A 123 2.37 -3.80 -7.83
N THR A 124 3.52 -3.37 -7.32
CA THR A 124 3.96 -3.68 -5.94
C THR A 124 4.21 -2.38 -5.19
N LEU A 125 3.46 -2.17 -4.11
CA LEU A 125 3.62 -1.05 -3.19
C LEU A 125 4.24 -1.57 -1.91
N MET A 126 5.48 -1.20 -1.64
CA MET A 126 6.25 -1.62 -0.46
C MET A 126 6.19 -0.54 0.62
N PHE A 127 6.12 -0.99 1.86
CA PHE A 127 5.95 -0.18 3.04
C PHE A 127 7.00 -0.58 4.06
N TYR A 128 7.76 0.42 4.54
CA TYR A 128 8.86 0.20 5.47
C TYR A 128 8.65 1.04 6.73
N LYS A 129 8.64 0.38 7.89
CA LYS A 129 8.25 1.03 9.15
C LYS A 129 9.10 2.26 9.51
N PRO A 130 10.44 2.27 9.32
CA PRO A 130 11.26 3.45 9.59
C PRO A 130 10.92 4.67 8.73
N VAL A 131 10.41 4.47 7.52
CA VAL A 131 9.95 5.52 6.62
C VAL A 131 8.51 5.95 6.96
N GLY A 132 7.73 5.02 7.49
CA GLY A 132 6.32 5.20 7.83
C GLY A 132 5.41 4.53 6.79
N TYR A 133 4.33 3.92 7.28
CA TYR A 133 3.35 3.22 6.42
C TYR A 133 2.40 4.17 5.67
N ASN A 134 2.56 5.48 5.88
CA ASN A 134 1.97 6.56 5.09
C ASN A 134 2.73 6.86 3.79
N LYS A 135 3.85 6.16 3.52
CA LYS A 135 4.69 6.35 2.34
C LYS A 135 4.97 5.03 1.62
N ILE A 136 5.05 5.09 0.30
CA ILE A 136 5.49 4.01 -0.57
C ILE A 136 7.02 4.09 -0.67
N PHE A 137 7.67 3.02 -0.24
CA PHE A 137 9.12 2.96 -0.11
C PHE A 137 9.83 2.75 -1.46
N ASN A 138 9.24 1.94 -2.35
CA ASN A 138 9.85 1.63 -3.65
C ASN A 138 9.43 2.66 -4.72
N ALA A 139 10.40 3.27 -5.37
CA ALA A 139 10.16 4.31 -6.39
C ALA A 139 9.64 3.76 -7.75
N ALA A 140 9.85 2.47 -8.03
CA ALA A 140 9.39 1.81 -9.25
C ALA A 140 8.36 0.71 -8.90
N PRO A 141 7.09 1.06 -8.67
CA PRO A 141 6.04 0.09 -8.33
C PRO A 141 5.58 -0.80 -9.49
N LEU A 142 5.81 -0.40 -10.75
CA LEU A 142 5.29 -1.11 -11.92
C LEU A 142 6.33 -2.03 -12.56
N LYS A 143 5.95 -3.29 -12.81
CA LYS A 143 6.68 -4.23 -13.68
C LYS A 143 5.84 -4.65 -14.87
N ASN A 144 6.51 -4.87 -15.99
CA ASN A 144 5.92 -5.26 -17.28
C ASN A 144 4.92 -4.24 -17.85
N HIS A 145 4.98 -2.96 -17.45
CA HIS A 145 4.07 -1.93 -17.98
C HIS A 145 4.42 -1.55 -19.44
N ILE A 146 5.70 -1.66 -19.84
CA ILE A 146 6.16 -1.41 -21.22
C ILE A 146 5.51 -2.43 -22.15
N GLY A 147 4.67 -1.93 -23.07
CA GLY A 147 3.97 -2.77 -24.05
C GLY A 147 2.78 -3.55 -23.50
N TRP A 148 2.35 -3.30 -22.26
CA TRP A 148 1.17 -3.95 -21.69
C TRP A 148 -0.14 -3.48 -22.32
N ASP A 149 -0.24 -2.20 -22.67
CA ASP A 149 -1.41 -1.61 -23.33
C ASP A 149 -1.47 -1.87 -24.84
N LYS A 150 -0.33 -2.17 -25.46
CA LYS A 150 -0.20 -2.61 -26.86
C LYS A 150 -0.84 -3.98 -27.11
#